data_AF-A0A9E5ZID9-F1
#
_entry.id   AF-A0A9E5ZID9-F1
#
_cell.length_a   1.000
_cell.length_b   1.000
_cell.length_c   1.000
_cell.angle_alpha   90.00
_cell.angle_beta   90.00
_cell.angle_gamma   90.00
#
_symmetry.space_group_name_H-M   'P 1'
#
loop_
_entity.id
_entity.type
_entity.pdbx_description
1 polymer ?
#
loop_
_entity_poly.entity_id
_entity_poly.type
_entity_poly.pdbx_seq_one_letter_code
_entity_poly.pdbx_strand_id
1 'polypeptide(L)'
;IYFMDEPFQGVDATTEIAIVNILKALRKSGKTVVVVHHDLQTVPEYFDWVTFLNVKKIATGPVKDIFNDDNLTKTYGINYKVSIQE
;
A
#
# COMPACT_ATOMS: atom_id res chain seq x y z
N ILE A 1 -10.61 8.37 -12.31
CA ILE A 1 -9.45 7.60 -11.80
C ILE A 1 -8.46 8.62 -11.26
N TYR A 2 -7.89 8.37 -10.09
CA TYR A 2 -6.92 9.26 -9.44
C TYR A 2 -5.59 8.53 -9.26
N PHE A 3 -4.49 9.23 -9.50
CA PHE A 3 -3.13 8.74 -9.30
C PHE A 3 -2.43 9.66 -8.31
N MET A 4 -1.85 9.08 -7.26
CA MET A 4 -1.12 9.80 -6.23
C MET A 4 0.29 9.23 -6.14
N ASP A 5 1.28 10.09 -6.31
CA ASP A 5 2.69 9.72 -6.18
C ASP A 5 3.17 10.11 -4.78
N GLU A 6 3.40 9.10 -3.93
CA GLU A 6 3.83 9.24 -2.54
C GLU A 6 3.12 10.34 -1.73
N PRO A 7 1.78 10.32 -1.61
CA PRO A 7 0.99 11.41 -1.02
C PRO A 7 1.23 11.62 0.48
N PHE A 8 1.93 10.69 1.15
CA PHE A 8 2.20 10.72 2.59
C PHE A 8 3.62 11.18 2.92
N GLN A 9 4.46 11.48 1.92
CA GLN A 9 5.81 11.95 2.18
C GLN A 9 5.81 13.32 2.86
N GLY A 10 6.53 13.43 3.98
CA GLY A 10 6.74 14.69 4.68
C GLY A 10 5.52 15.25 5.41
N VAL A 11 4.44 14.47 5.58
CA VAL A 11 3.29 14.86 6.40
C VAL A 11 3.35 14.20 7.78
N ASP A 12 2.76 14.84 8.79
CA ASP A 12 2.62 14.22 10.11
C ASP A 12 1.51 13.15 10.13
N ALA A 13 1.51 12.30 11.16
CA ALA A 13 0.57 11.18 11.28
C ALA A 13 -0.92 11.60 11.29
N THR A 14 -1.25 12.78 11.83
CA THR A 14 -2.64 13.27 11.83
C THR A 14 -3.07 13.65 10.42
N THR A 15 -2.19 14.34 9.71
CA THR A 15 -2.40 14.72 8.31
C THR A 15 -2.46 13.48 7.41
N GLU A 16 -1.62 12.48 7.65
CA GLU A 16 -1.65 11.20 6.93
C GLU A 16 -3.02 10.51 7.04
N ILE A 17 -3.54 10.37 8.27
CA ILE A 17 -4.87 9.80 8.51
C ILE A 17 -5.96 10.59 7.78
N ALA A 18 -5.86 11.93 7.76
CA ALA A 18 -6.81 12.77 7.03
C ALA A 18 -6.77 12.50 5.51
N ILE A 19 -5.58 12.36 4.93
CA ILE A 19 -5.40 12.00 3.52
C ILE A 19 -6.00 10.62 3.25
N VAL A 20 -5.66 9.60 4.05
CA VAL A 20 -6.21 8.24 3.92
C VAL A 20 -7.74 8.24 3.94
N ASN A 21 -8.35 9.01 4.83
CA ASN A 21 -9.81 9.13 4.92
C ASN A 21 -10.41 9.74 3.63
N ILE A 22 -9.75 10.72 3.03
CA ILE A 22 -10.17 11.29 1.74
C ILE A 22 -10.08 10.23 0.64
N LEU A 23 -8.98 9.47 0.57
CA LEU A 23 -8.82 8.40 -0.43
C LEU A 23 -9.88 7.30 -0.27
N LYS A 24 -10.17 6.90 0.97
CA LYS A 24 -11.24 5.94 1.30
C LYS A 24 -12.63 6.47 0.90
N ALA A 25 -12.89 7.77 1.11
CA ALA A 25 -14.14 8.40 0.68
C ALA A 25 -14.29 8.46 -0.84
N LEU A 26 -13.22 8.80 -1.57
CA LEU A 26 -13.19 8.75 -3.04
C LEU A 26 -13.51 7.34 -3.55
N ARG A 27 -12.87 6.32 -2.97
CA ARG A 27 -13.13 4.91 -3.28
C ARG A 27 -14.58 4.52 -2.99
N LYS A 28 -15.15 4.94 -1.85
CA LYS A 28 -16.57 4.73 -1.51
C LYS A 28 -17.53 5.40 -2.51
N SER A 29 -17.14 6.51 -3.13
CA SER A 29 -17.91 7.19 -4.19
C SER A 29 -17.78 6.55 -5.58
N GLY A 30 -17.19 5.35 -5.68
CA GLY A 30 -17.02 4.62 -6.94
C GLY A 30 -15.83 5.08 -7.78
N LYS A 31 -14.85 5.75 -7.17
CA LYS A 31 -13.62 6.19 -7.87
C LYS A 31 -12.50 5.18 -7.65
N THR A 32 -11.74 4.90 -8.70
CA THR A 32 -10.47 4.18 -8.57
C THR A 32 -9.36 5.14 -8.17
N VAL A 33 -8.62 4.79 -7.11
CA VAL A 33 -7.45 5.51 -6.61
C VAL A 33 -6.25 4.57 -6.69
N VAL A 34 -5.16 5.03 -7.30
CA VAL A 34 -3.87 4.31 -7.35
C VAL A 34 -2.85 5.17 -6.62
N VAL A 35 -2.14 4.56 -5.67
CA VAL A 35 -1.16 5.25 -4.83
C VAL A 35 0.19 4.55 -4.93
N VAL A 36 1.24 5.32 -5.16
CA VAL A 36 2.62 4.86 -4.95
C VAL A 36 2.93 5.03 -3.47
N HIS A 37 3.30 3.94 -2.82
CA HIS A 37 3.56 3.91 -1.38
C HIS A 37 4.72 2.99 -1.07
N HIS A 38 5.62 3.42 -0.18
CA HIS A 38 6.84 2.68 0.17
C HIS A 38 6.84 2.16 1.62
N ASP A 39 5.97 2.69 2.50
CA ASP A 39 5.86 2.17 3.86
C ASP A 39 4.93 0.96 3.91
N LEU A 40 5.52 -0.20 4.17
CA LEU A 40 4.83 -1.48 4.17
C LEU A 40 3.93 -1.67 5.39
N GLN A 41 4.22 -1.03 6.53
CA GLN A 41 3.48 -1.27 7.78
C GLN A 41 2.02 -0.81 7.67
N THR A 42 1.79 0.24 6.90
CA THR A 42 0.48 0.87 6.70
C THR A 42 -0.33 0.24 5.56
N VAL A 43 0.29 -0.57 4.71
CA VAL A 43 -0.37 -1.17 3.54
C VAL A 43 -1.62 -2.00 3.90
N PRO A 44 -1.58 -2.91 4.90
CA PRO A 44 -2.73 -3.72 5.29
C PRO A 44 -3.93 -2.90 5.79
N GLU A 45 -3.70 -1.72 6.34
CA GLU A 45 -4.75 -0.88 6.92
C GLU A 45 -5.38 0.07 5.87
N TYR A 46 -4.58 0.53 4.91
CA TYR A 46 -4.98 1.62 4.02
C TYR A 46 -5.50 1.14 2.67
N PHE A 47 -5.03 0.00 2.17
CA PHE A 47 -5.27 -0.43 0.80
C PHE A 47 -5.98 -1.77 0.70
N ASP A 48 -6.77 -1.89 -0.37
CA ASP A 48 -7.50 -3.12 -0.70
C ASP A 48 -6.66 -4.07 -1.56
N TRP A 49 -5.85 -3.48 -2.43
CA TRP A 49 -5.05 -4.15 -3.44
C TRP A 49 -3.64 -3.59 -3.42
N VAL A 50 -2.68 -4.44 -3.75
CA VAL A 50 -1.26 -4.06 -3.87
C VAL A 50 -0.69 -4.59 -5.17
N THR A 51 0.24 -3.84 -5.75
CA THR A 51 1.13 -4.32 -6.80
C THR A 51 2.56 -4.11 -6.36
N PHE A 52 3.30 -5.20 -6.22
CA PHE A 52 4.72 -5.14 -5.91
C PHE A 52 5.56 -5.08 -7.18
N LEU A 53 6.53 -4.17 -7.17
CA LEU A 53 7.41 -3.87 -8.30
C LEU A 53 8.87 -3.93 -7.85
N ASN A 54 9.70 -4.63 -8.61
CA ASN A 54 11.16 -4.61 -8.51
C ASN A 54 11.75 -4.83 -9.89
N VAL A 55 12.02 -3.73 -10.62
CA VAL A 55 12.35 -3.68 -12.07
C VAL A 55 11.24 -4.23 -12.99
N LYS A 56 10.53 -5.26 -12.53
CA LYS A 56 9.37 -5.91 -13.13
C LYS A 56 8.28 -6.08 -12.07
N LYS A 57 7.06 -6.39 -12.53
CA LYS A 57 5.97 -6.81 -11.65
C LYS A 57 6.33 -8.12 -10.96
N ILE A 58 6.26 -8.12 -9.63
CA ILE A 58 6.44 -9.31 -8.79
C ILE A 58 5.08 -9.98 -8.57
N ALA A 59 4.10 -9.23 -8.06
CA ALA A 59 2.77 -9.74 -7.77
C ALA A 59 1.73 -8.62 -7.76
N THR A 60 0.46 -8.93 -8.05
CA THR A 60 -0.68 -8.00 -8.02
C THR A 60 -1.93 -8.72 -7.55
N GLY A 61 -2.69 -8.11 -6.66
CA GLY A 61 -3.92 -8.71 -6.13
C GLY A 61 -4.40 -8.05 -4.83
N PRO A 62 -5.44 -8.61 -4.20
CA PRO A 62 -5.89 -8.18 -2.88
C PRO A 62 -4.75 -8.25 -1.86
N VAL A 63 -4.68 -7.28 -0.95
CA VAL A 63 -3.59 -7.21 0.05
C VAL A 63 -3.48 -8.49 0.86
N LYS A 64 -4.61 -9.05 1.30
CA LYS A 64 -4.68 -10.32 2.03
C LYS A 64 -4.02 -11.53 1.33
N ASP A 65 -3.94 -11.52 0.00
CA ASP A 65 -3.44 -12.66 -0.77
C ASP A 65 -1.97 -12.43 -1.17
N ILE A 66 -1.57 -11.18 -1.37
CA ILE A 66 -0.28 -10.80 -1.95
C ILE A 66 0.73 -10.30 -0.91
N PHE A 67 0.27 -9.71 0.19
CA PHE A 67 1.12 -9.15 1.23
C PHE A 67 1.63 -10.25 2.16
N ASN A 68 2.67 -10.96 1.71
CA ASN A 68 3.30 -12.07 2.42
C ASN A 68 4.83 -12.00 2.28
N ASP A 69 5.55 -12.72 3.15
CA ASP A 69 7.01 -12.70 3.26
C ASP A 69 7.74 -13.03 1.95
N ASP A 70 7.23 -14.00 1.18
CA ASP A 70 7.85 -14.43 -0.09
C ASP A 70 7.81 -13.30 -1.13
N ASN A 71 6.64 -12.69 -1.32
CA ASN A 71 6.48 -11.56 -2.23
C ASN A 71 7.28 -10.34 -1.78
N LEU A 72 7.34 -10.06 -0.48
CA LEU A 72 8.12 -8.93 0.06
C LEU A 72 9.62 -9.15 -0.13
N THR A 73 10.10 -10.36 0.16
CA THR A 73 11.52 -10.72 -0.03
C THR A 73 11.93 -10.62 -1.50
N LYS A 74 11.10 -11.10 -2.43
CA LYS A 74 11.33 -10.93 -3.88
C LYS A 74 11.33 -9.48 -4.34
N THR A 75 10.56 -8.63 -3.68
CA THR A 75 10.41 -7.22 -4.05
C THR A 75 11.56 -6.37 -3.52
N TYR A 76 11.96 -6.54 -2.26
CA TYR A 76 12.95 -5.68 -1.61
C TYR A 76 14.36 -6.31 -1.52
N GLY A 77 14.51 -7.61 -1.75
CA GLY A 77 15.81 -8.29 -1.72
C GLY A 77 16.41 -8.45 -0.31
N ILE A 78 15.64 -8.14 0.73
CA ILE A 78 15.96 -8.30 2.15
C ILE A 78 14.98 -9.29 2.77
N ASN A 79 15.44 -10.09 3.75
CA ASN A 79 14.57 -10.98 4.52
C ASN A 79 13.58 -10.14 5.34
N TYR A 80 12.42 -9.86 4.76
CA TYR A 80 11.33 -9.15 5.41
C TYR A 80 10.47 -10.19 6.14
N LYS A 81 10.34 -10.08 7.46
CA LYS A 81 9.38 -10.87 8.23
C LYS A 81 8.19 -9.98 8.54
N VAL A 82 7.02 -10.30 8.00
CA VAL A 82 5.79 -9.62 8.38
C VAL A 82 5.37 -10.14 9.74
N SER A 83 5.51 -9.29 10.76
CA SER A 83 4.89 -9.51 12.06
C SER A 83 3.39 -9.18 11.93
N ILE A 84 2.58 -10.15 11.54
CA ILE A 84 1.12 -10.00 11.65
C ILE A 84 0.81 -10.12 13.15
N GLN A 85 0.43 -9.04 13.81
CA GLN A 85 -0.11 -9.13 15.18
C GLN A 85 -1.50 -9.76 15.06
N GLU A 86 -1.67 -10.90 15.73
CA GLU A 86 -2.98 -11.57 15.95
C GLU A 86 -3.96 -10.69 16.73
#